data_AF-A0A1A8ED77-F1
#
_entry.id   AF-A0A1A8ED77-F1
#
_cell.length_a   1.000
_cell.length_b   1.000
_cell.length_c   1.000
_cell.angle_alpha   90.00
_cell.angle_beta   90.00
_cell.angle_gamma   90.00
#
_symmetry.space_group_name_H-M   'P 1'
#
loop_
_entity.id
_entity.type
_entity.pdbx_description
1 polymer ?
#
loop_
_entity_poly.entity_id
_entity_poly.type
_entity_poly.pdbx_seq_one_letter_code
_entity_poly.pdbx_strand_id
1 'polypeptide(L)'
;QGYVVSIMGRRRNLPNIHSPDWAVRMQAERQAVNFVVQGSAADLCKMAMITIFDMVSSSDMFSARLLAQLHDELLYEVEDSQVETFAALVRSTMESLQHIHHAGVHLKVPLKVAVSCGKTWGSMSEFHTPPLPPSSS
;
A
#
# COMPACT_ATOMS: atom_id res chain seq x y z
N GLN A 1 -0.73 28.47 -2.60
CA GLN A 1 -0.01 27.74 -1.53
C GLN A 1 1.14 27.00 -2.18
N GLY A 2 2.36 27.10 -1.62
CA GLY A 2 3.59 26.57 -2.22
C GLY A 2 3.88 25.10 -1.93
N TYR A 3 2.86 24.30 -1.63
CA TYR A 3 3.00 22.87 -1.30
C TYR A 3 1.72 22.09 -1.62
N VAL A 4 1.83 20.77 -1.70
CA VAL A 4 0.71 19.83 -1.75
C VAL A 4 0.86 18.77 -0.65
N VAL A 5 -0.23 18.07 -0.34
CA VAL A 5 -0.30 17.03 0.70
C VAL A 5 -0.82 15.73 0.14
N SER A 6 -0.31 14.61 0.65
CA SER A 6 -0.89 13.28 0.44
C SER A 6 -2.05 13.02 1.41
N ILE A 7 -2.71 11.86 1.26
CA ILE A 7 -3.88 11.48 2.07
C ILE A 7 -3.60 11.38 3.58
N MET A 8 -2.37 11.04 3.98
CA MET A 8 -1.96 11.01 5.39
C MET A 8 -1.23 12.29 5.82
N GLY A 9 -1.32 13.36 5.02
CA GLY A 9 -0.82 14.68 5.39
C GLY A 9 0.67 14.91 5.16
N ARG A 10 1.39 14.00 4.49
CA ARG A 10 2.80 14.20 4.10
C ARG A 10 2.88 15.34 3.09
N ARG A 11 3.74 16.32 3.36
CA ARG A 11 3.86 17.54 2.55
C ARG A 11 4.96 17.44 1.51
N ARG A 12 4.70 17.97 0.31
CA ARG A 12 5.71 18.26 -0.72
C ARG A 12 5.71 19.74 -1.03
N ASN A 13 6.82 20.39 -0.69
CA ASN A 13 7.04 21.78 -1.07
C ASN A 13 7.33 21.89 -2.58
N LEU A 14 6.71 22.88 -3.22
CA LEU A 14 6.79 23.18 -4.64
C LEU A 14 7.12 24.68 -4.79
N PRO A 15 8.37 25.10 -4.53
CA PRO A 15 8.76 26.51 -4.56
C PRO A 15 8.49 27.17 -5.93
N ASN A 16 8.52 26.36 -6.99
CA ASN A 16 8.39 26.78 -8.37
C ASN A 16 6.93 26.87 -8.88
N ILE A 17 5.93 26.58 -8.04
CA ILE A 17 4.51 26.59 -8.47
C ILE A 17 4.01 28.00 -8.85
N HIS A 18 4.69 29.03 -8.38
CA HIS A 18 4.40 30.43 -8.70
C HIS A 18 5.47 31.05 -9.62
N SER A 19 6.31 30.23 -10.27
CA SER A 19 7.36 30.71 -11.17
C SER A 19 6.77 31.52 -12.34
N PRO A 20 7.36 32.66 -12.72
CA PRO A 20 6.99 33.39 -13.94
C PRO A 20 7.40 32.62 -15.20
N ASP A 21 8.46 31.79 -15.11
CA ASP A 21 8.85 30.87 -16.18
C ASP A 21 7.79 29.77 -16.32
N TRP A 22 7.16 29.75 -17.49
CA TRP A 22 6.07 28.83 -17.83
C TRP A 22 6.51 27.35 -17.78
N ALA A 23 7.68 27.01 -18.29
CA ALA A 23 8.14 25.63 -18.33
C ALA A 23 8.42 25.09 -16.91
N VAL A 24 9.02 25.93 -16.07
CA VAL A 24 9.29 25.63 -14.66
C VAL A 24 7.99 25.46 -13.87
N ARG A 25 7.00 26.34 -14.09
CA ARG A 25 5.69 26.24 -13.46
C ARG A 25 4.94 24.97 -13.88
N MET A 26 4.91 24.65 -15.18
CA MET A 26 4.31 23.42 -15.71
C MET A 26 4.93 22.16 -15.10
N GLN A 27 6.25 22.15 -14.87
CA GLN A 27 6.90 21.04 -14.19
C GLN A 27 6.44 20.91 -12.74
N ALA A 28 6.32 22.03 -12.01
CA ALA A 28 5.85 22.04 -10.63
C ALA A 28 4.38 21.56 -10.52
N GLU A 29 3.53 21.92 -11.49
CA GLU A 29 2.14 21.44 -11.57
C GLU A 29 2.08 19.93 -11.80
N ARG A 30 2.88 19.37 -12.72
CA ARG A 30 2.98 17.92 -12.93
C ARG A 30 3.47 17.20 -11.67
N GLN A 31 4.46 17.75 -10.98
CA GLN A 31 4.95 17.21 -9.71
C GLN A 31 3.87 17.23 -8.62
N ALA A 32 3.05 18.28 -8.58
CA ALA A 32 1.95 18.39 -7.64
C ALA A 32 0.95 17.25 -7.80
N VAL A 33 0.46 17.04 -9.03
CA VAL A 33 -0.51 15.99 -9.35
C VAL A 33 0.06 14.61 -9.05
N ASN A 34 1.27 14.35 -9.51
CA ASN A 34 1.92 13.05 -9.30
C ASN A 34 2.13 12.76 -7.81
N PHE A 35 2.54 13.77 -7.02
CA PHE A 35 2.75 13.60 -5.60
C PHE A 35 1.48 13.26 -4.84
N VAL A 36 0.34 13.88 -5.18
CA VAL A 36 -0.93 13.58 -4.49
C VAL A 36 -1.30 12.10 -4.69
N VAL A 37 -1.15 11.57 -5.91
CA VAL A 37 -1.49 10.17 -6.20
C VAL A 37 -0.44 9.21 -5.63
N GLN A 38 0.82 9.34 -6.03
CA GLN A 38 1.90 8.41 -5.64
C GLN A 38 2.23 8.52 -4.15
N GLY A 39 2.18 9.74 -3.60
CA GLY A 39 2.39 9.98 -2.19
C GLY A 39 1.33 9.29 -1.34
N SER A 40 0.07 9.39 -1.74
CA SER A 40 -1.03 8.73 -1.03
C SER A 40 -0.98 7.21 -1.15
N ALA A 41 -0.64 6.67 -2.33
CA ALA A 41 -0.43 5.22 -2.51
C ALA A 41 0.72 4.71 -1.62
N ALA A 42 1.85 5.43 -1.58
CA ALA A 42 2.97 5.08 -0.73
C ALA A 42 2.63 5.16 0.77
N ASP A 43 1.76 6.08 1.18
CA ASP A 43 1.31 6.18 2.56
C ASP A 43 0.46 4.96 2.96
N LEU A 44 -0.51 4.56 2.12
CA LEU A 44 -1.33 3.36 2.34
C LEU A 44 -0.47 2.09 2.34
N CYS A 45 0.46 1.95 1.39
CA CYS A 45 1.38 0.81 1.31
C CYS A 45 2.23 0.69 2.58
N LYS A 46 2.74 1.81 3.11
CA LYS A 46 3.49 1.80 4.37
C LYS A 46 2.63 1.42 5.58
N MET A 47 1.39 1.89 5.64
CA MET A 47 0.48 1.47 6.70
C MET A 47 0.18 -0.02 6.63
N ALA A 48 -0.02 -0.57 5.43
CA ALA A 48 -0.16 -2.02 5.25
C ALA A 48 1.08 -2.77 5.73
N MET A 49 2.25 -2.31 5.31
CA MET A 49 3.53 -2.91 5.68
C MET A 49 3.72 -2.97 7.20
N ILE A 50 3.47 -1.87 7.91
CA ILE A 50 3.56 -1.83 9.39
C ILE A 50 2.53 -2.76 10.02
N THR A 51 1.27 -2.70 9.57
CA THR A 51 0.18 -3.51 10.14
C THR A 51 0.46 -5.01 9.96
N ILE A 52 0.88 -5.44 8.77
CA ILE A 52 1.24 -6.84 8.49
C ILE A 52 2.47 -7.25 9.31
N PHE A 53 3.48 -6.39 9.40
CA PHE A 53 4.68 -6.66 10.18
C PHE A 53 4.35 -6.88 11.66
N ASP A 54 3.47 -6.07 12.26
CA ASP A 54 3.05 -6.21 13.65
C ASP A 54 2.26 -7.52 13.87
N MET A 55 1.38 -7.90 12.93
CA MET A 55 0.63 -9.16 13.01
C MET A 55 1.53 -10.40 12.89
N VAL A 56 2.53 -10.36 12.01
CA VAL A 56 3.50 -11.45 11.86
C VAL A 56 4.44 -11.52 13.06
N SER A 57 4.88 -10.37 13.59
CA SER A 57 5.83 -10.34 14.71
C SER A 57 5.20 -10.69 16.06
N SER A 58 3.87 -10.58 16.18
CA SER A 58 3.13 -10.89 17.41
C SER A 58 2.60 -12.33 17.48
N SER A 59 2.85 -13.14 16.46
CA SER A 59 2.32 -14.51 16.34
C SER A 59 3.34 -15.45 15.70
N ASP A 60 3.52 -16.64 16.28
CA ASP A 60 4.35 -17.70 15.68
C ASP A 60 3.63 -18.43 14.52
N MET A 61 2.45 -17.94 14.09
CA MET A 61 1.63 -18.56 13.06
C MET A 61 2.23 -18.46 11.65
N PHE A 62 3.04 -17.43 11.38
CA PHE A 62 3.63 -17.20 10.07
C PHE A 62 5.14 -17.08 10.15
N SER A 63 5.83 -17.79 9.25
CA SER A 63 7.27 -17.65 9.00
C SER A 63 7.57 -16.66 7.86
N ALA A 64 6.56 -15.87 7.46
CA ALA A 64 6.64 -14.96 6.33
C ALA A 64 7.65 -13.82 6.55
N ARG A 65 8.43 -13.52 5.52
CA ARG A 65 9.46 -12.46 5.53
C ARG A 65 9.22 -11.48 4.41
N LEU A 66 9.15 -10.19 4.74
CA LEU A 66 9.13 -9.14 3.73
C LEU A 66 10.51 -9.04 3.06
N LEU A 67 10.56 -9.28 1.75
CA LEU A 67 11.79 -9.20 0.96
C LEU A 67 12.03 -7.81 0.40
N ALA A 68 10.98 -7.21 -0.17
CA ALA A 68 11.09 -5.93 -0.86
C ALA A 68 9.74 -5.19 -0.90
N GLN A 69 9.84 -3.86 -1.02
CA GLN A 69 8.71 -2.98 -1.30
C GLN A 69 9.01 -2.23 -2.60
N LEU A 70 8.14 -2.39 -3.60
CA LEU A 70 8.29 -1.76 -4.92
C LEU A 70 7.08 -0.88 -5.18
N HIS A 71 7.24 0.44 -5.01
CA HIS A 71 6.14 1.40 -5.10
C HIS A 71 4.97 1.04 -4.18
N ASP A 72 3.89 0.50 -4.72
CA ASP A 72 2.67 0.06 -4.05
C ASP A 72 2.59 -1.46 -3.87
N GLU A 73 3.62 -2.22 -4.26
CA GLU A 73 3.72 -3.67 -4.13
C GLU A 73 4.59 -4.10 -2.93
N LEU A 74 4.16 -5.18 -2.26
CA LEU A 74 4.89 -5.82 -1.17
C LEU A 74 5.24 -7.26 -1.57
N LEU A 75 6.54 -7.56 -1.61
CA LEU A 75 7.04 -8.89 -1.97
C LEU A 75 7.44 -9.66 -0.71
N TYR A 76 6.78 -10.79 -0.48
CA TYR A 76 7.04 -11.67 0.66
C TYR A 76 7.61 -13.01 0.22
N GLU A 77 8.49 -13.56 1.05
CA GLU A 77 8.86 -14.96 1.09
C GLU A 77 8.03 -15.65 2.15
N VAL A 78 7.37 -16.74 1.80
CA VAL A 78 6.39 -17.41 2.66
C VAL A 78 6.59 -18.92 2.52
N GLU A 79 6.44 -19.66 3.61
CA GLU A 79 6.43 -21.12 3.56
C GLU A 79 5.24 -21.62 2.74
N ASP A 80 5.46 -22.63 1.89
CA ASP A 80 4.44 -23.18 0.98
C ASP A 80 3.13 -23.54 1.68
N SER A 81 3.24 -24.11 2.89
CA SER A 81 2.12 -24.53 3.73
C SER A 81 1.25 -23.37 4.22
N GLN A 82 1.78 -22.14 4.20
CA GLN A 82 1.16 -20.94 4.74
C GLN A 82 0.66 -19.96 3.66
N VAL A 83 0.99 -20.19 2.38
CA VAL A 83 0.73 -19.24 1.28
C VAL A 83 -0.73 -18.80 1.23
N GLU A 84 -1.67 -19.73 1.34
CA GLU A 84 -3.11 -19.41 1.23
C GLU A 84 -3.58 -18.51 2.39
N THR A 85 -3.28 -18.90 3.62
CA THR A 85 -3.68 -18.16 4.83
C THR A 85 -2.98 -16.81 4.91
N PHE A 86 -1.69 -16.75 4.56
CA PHE A 86 -0.93 -15.51 4.56
C PHE A 86 -1.42 -14.55 3.46
N ALA A 87 -1.71 -15.06 2.25
CA ALA A 87 -2.28 -14.25 1.17
C ALA A 87 -3.64 -13.66 1.56
N ALA A 88 -4.50 -14.43 2.25
CA ALA A 88 -5.79 -13.94 2.74
C ALA A 88 -5.61 -12.85 3.81
N LEU A 89 -4.66 -13.01 4.73
CA LEU A 89 -4.31 -12.01 5.73
C LEU A 89 -3.80 -10.72 5.08
N VAL A 90 -2.85 -10.80 4.16
CA VAL A 90 -2.30 -9.63 3.46
C VAL A 90 -3.40 -8.88 2.71
N ARG A 91 -4.23 -9.60 1.93
CA ARG A 91 -5.36 -9.01 1.20
C ARG A 91 -6.31 -8.30 2.16
N SER A 92 -6.83 -9.00 3.17
CA SER A 92 -7.78 -8.43 4.12
C SER A 92 -7.21 -7.21 4.84
N THR A 93 -5.95 -7.26 5.25
CA THR A 93 -5.27 -6.16 5.93
C THR A 93 -5.16 -4.94 5.02
N MET A 94 -4.67 -5.11 3.81
CA MET A 94 -4.52 -4.02 2.86
C MET A 94 -5.89 -3.41 2.50
N GLU A 95 -6.89 -4.22 2.18
CA GLU A 95 -8.23 -3.74 1.82
C GLU A 95 -8.92 -3.00 2.99
N SER A 96 -8.65 -3.40 4.24
CA SER A 96 -9.17 -2.71 5.43
C SER A 96 -8.72 -1.25 5.54
N LEU A 97 -7.58 -0.88 4.93
CA LEU A 97 -7.04 0.49 4.92
C LEU A 97 -7.89 1.47 4.10
N GLN A 98 -8.96 1.00 3.45
CA GLN A 98 -10.02 1.87 2.96
C GLN A 98 -10.57 2.80 4.07
N HIS A 99 -10.54 2.33 5.33
CA HIS A 99 -10.98 3.06 6.51
C HIS A 99 -9.88 3.08 7.58
N ILE A 100 -9.25 4.23 7.80
CA ILE A 100 -8.21 4.39 8.85
C ILE A 100 -8.70 5.43 9.84
N HIS A 101 -9.41 4.98 10.88
CA HIS A 101 -10.08 5.83 11.85
C HIS A 101 -9.14 6.82 12.56
N HIS A 102 -7.97 6.36 13.01
CA HIS A 102 -7.02 7.21 13.74
C HIS A 102 -6.38 8.30 12.87
N ALA A 103 -6.33 8.09 11.55
CA ALA A 103 -5.80 9.07 10.58
C ALA A 103 -6.93 9.90 9.92
N GLY A 104 -8.20 9.63 10.24
CA GLY A 104 -9.35 10.27 9.60
C GLY A 104 -9.45 9.99 8.09
N VAL A 105 -8.83 8.92 7.60
CA VAL A 105 -8.82 8.57 6.18
C VAL A 105 -10.02 7.68 5.84
N HIS A 106 -10.78 8.10 4.84
CA HIS A 106 -11.89 7.34 4.28
C HIS A 106 -11.88 7.44 2.75
N LEU A 107 -11.54 6.34 2.08
CA LEU A 107 -11.54 6.29 0.62
C LEU A 107 -12.96 6.19 0.09
N LYS A 108 -13.27 6.96 -0.96
CA LYS A 108 -14.59 6.91 -1.64
C LYS A 108 -14.77 5.66 -2.51
N VAL A 109 -13.68 4.99 -2.86
CA VAL A 109 -13.65 3.82 -3.72
C VAL A 109 -12.98 2.70 -2.94
N PRO A 110 -13.50 1.45 -3.03
CA PRO A 110 -12.86 0.32 -2.39
C PRO A 110 -11.42 0.12 -2.86
N LEU A 111 -10.53 -0.17 -1.91
CA LEU A 111 -9.16 -0.55 -2.24
C LEU A 111 -9.18 -2.03 -2.62
N LYS A 112 -8.89 -2.35 -3.88
CA LYS A 112 -8.79 -3.73 -4.36
C LYS A 112 -7.35 -4.19 -4.32
N VAL A 113 -7.08 -5.36 -3.74
CA VAL A 113 -5.72 -5.89 -3.63
C VAL A 113 -5.57 -7.15 -4.47
N ALA A 114 -4.72 -7.07 -5.50
CA ALA A 114 -4.30 -8.23 -6.25
C ALA A 114 -3.18 -8.96 -5.47
N VAL A 115 -3.25 -10.29 -5.45
CA VAL A 115 -2.21 -11.13 -4.85
C VAL A 115 -1.79 -12.12 -5.91
N SER A 116 -0.48 -12.31 -6.05
CA SER A 116 0.11 -13.31 -6.93
C SER A 116 1.09 -14.15 -6.13
N CYS A 117 1.28 -15.41 -6.53
CA CYS A 117 2.26 -16.30 -5.90
C CYS A 117 3.03 -17.07 -6.97
N GLY A 118 4.28 -17.44 -6.66
CA GLY A 118 5.12 -18.21 -7.57
C GLY A 118 6.41 -18.64 -6.90
N LYS A 119 7.07 -19.66 -7.45
CA LYS A 119 8.37 -20.15 -6.96
C LYS A 119 9.53 -19.21 -7.31
N THR A 120 9.35 -18.41 -8.35
CA THR A 120 10.25 -17.31 -8.69
C THR A 120 9.40 -16.08 -8.97
N TRP A 121 9.98 -14.90 -8.84
CA TRP A 121 9.27 -13.66 -9.16
C TRP A 121 8.76 -13.62 -10.60
N GLY A 122 9.53 -14.17 -11.55
CA GLY A 122 9.15 -14.22 -12.96
C GLY A 122 8.05 -15.24 -13.33
N SER A 123 7.69 -16.15 -12.42
CA SER A 123 6.67 -17.19 -12.66
C SER A 123 5.41 -17.03 -11.81
N MET A 124 5.21 -15.84 -11.21
CA MET A 124 4.05 -15.59 -10.37
C MET A 124 2.76 -15.59 -11.19
N SER A 125 1.73 -16.27 -10.68
CA SER A 125 0.37 -16.23 -11.22
C SER A 125 -0.59 -15.63 -10.20
N GLU A 126 -1.68 -15.05 -10.69
CA GLU A 126 -2.72 -14.48 -9.82
C GLU A 126 -3.26 -15.55 -8.86
N PHE A 127 -3.32 -15.21 -7.58
CA PHE A 127 -3.77 -16.07 -6.52
C PHE A 127 -5.16 -15.65 -6.07
N HIS A 128 -6.15 -16.47 -6.40
CA HIS A 128 -7.52 -16.28 -5.93
C HIS A 128 -7.67 -16.84 -4.53
N THR A 129 -7.51 -15.99 -3.50
CA THR A 129 -7.88 -16.39 -2.14
C THR A 129 -9.40 -16.56 -2.06
N PRO A 130 -9.92 -17.67 -1.52
CA PRO A 130 -11.31 -17.72 -1.10
C PRO A 130 -11.56 -16.65 -0.01
N PRO A 131 -12.77 -16.08 0.08
CA PRO A 131 -13.09 -15.15 1.16
C PRO A 131 -12.92 -15.86 2.52
N LEU A 132 -12.32 -15.17 3.49
CA LEU A 132 -12.19 -15.68 4.86
C LEU A 132 -13.58 -16.07 5.39
N PRO A 133 -13.75 -17.25 6.01
CA PRO A 133 -15.00 -17.59 6.66
C PRO A 133 -15.30 -16.56 7.77
N PRO A 134 -16.59 -16.22 7.99
CA PRO A 134 -16.95 -15.29 9.04
C PRO A 134 -16.45 -15.82 10.39
N SER A 135 -15.83 -14.95 11.19
CA SER A 135 -15.43 -15.28 12.55
C SER A 135 -16.64 -15.78 13.32
N SER A 136 -16.60 -17.05 13.73
CA SER A 136 -17.56 -17.62 14.67
C SER A 136 -17.41 -16.90 16.02
N SER A 137 -18.29 -15.92 16.26
CA SER A 137 -18.57 -15.34 17.58
C SER A 137 -19.44 -16.27 18.41
#